data_AF-A0A4Q8BIK1-F1
#
_entry.id   AF-A0A4Q8BIK1-F1
#
_cell.length_a   1.000
_cell.length_b   1.000
_cell.length_c   1.000
_cell.angle_alpha   90.00
_cell.angle_beta   90.00
_cell.angle_gamma   90.00
#
_symmetry.space_group_name_H-M   'P 1'
#
loop_
_entity.id
_entity.type
_entity.pdbx_description
1 polymer ?
#
loop_
_entity_poly.entity_id
_entity_poly.type
_entity_poly.pdbx_seq_one_letter_code
_entity_poly.pdbx_strand_id
1 'polypeptide(L)'
;MEWQLVIDCREPSRLVGFWAEALRYRPQPPPEGYATWRDWYLSVGAPSPSSSAGTRRARIDAEVARLVKLGARVLGAMDDPESNYHSVQLADPEDNEFCVG
;
A
#
# COMPACT_ATOMS: atom_id res chain seq x y z
N MET A 1 -9.24 3.04 10.75
CA MET A 1 -8.80 1.64 10.77
C MET A 1 -7.37 1.66 11.29
N GLU A 2 -7.14 1.12 12.48
CA GLU A 2 -5.79 1.04 13.05
C GLU A 2 -5.22 -0.31 12.63
N TRP A 3 -4.23 -0.28 11.76
CA TRP A 3 -3.59 -1.48 11.23
C TRP A 3 -2.17 -1.55 11.78
N GLN A 4 -1.82 -2.71 12.31
CA GLN A 4 -0.49 -2.99 12.84
C GLN A 4 0.21 -3.96 11.89
N LEU A 5 1.40 -3.58 11.42
CA LEU A 5 2.30 -4.46 10.68
C LEU A 5 3.26 -5.13 11.66
N VAL A 6 3.24 -6.46 11.71
CA VAL A 6 4.23 -7.26 12.42
C VAL A 6 4.93 -8.12 11.38
N ILE A 7 6.25 -8.01 11.34
CA ILE A 7 7.09 -8.70 10.35
C ILE A 7 8.37 -9.14 11.05
N ASP A 8 8.89 -10.30 10.66
CA ASP A 8 10.18 -10.77 11.16
C ASP A 8 11.28 -9.82 10.67
N CYS A 9 12.18 -9.45 11.59
CA CYS A 9 13.17 -8.42 11.34
C CYS A 9 14.51 -8.73 12.01
N ARG A 10 15.57 -8.65 11.22
CA ARG A 10 16.98 -8.79 11.59
C ARG A 10 17.61 -7.44 11.91
N GLU A 11 17.26 -6.37 11.20
CA GLU A 11 17.79 -5.01 11.37
C GLU A 11 16.68 -3.95 11.47
N PRO A 12 16.12 -3.73 12.68
CA PRO A 12 14.95 -2.87 12.89
C PRO A 12 15.09 -1.46 12.34
N SER A 13 16.25 -0.83 12.46
CA SER A 13 16.47 0.54 11.98
C SER A 13 16.32 0.68 10.45
N ARG A 14 16.71 -0.36 9.70
CA ARG A 14 16.64 -0.39 8.24
C ARG A 14 15.22 -0.66 7.78
N LEU A 15 14.55 -1.61 8.43
CA LEU A 15 13.17 -1.97 8.08
C LEU A 15 12.16 -0.88 8.47
N VAL A 16 12.32 -0.25 9.64
CA VAL A 16 11.45 0.86 10.08
C VAL A 16 11.57 2.06 9.15
N GLY A 17 12.79 2.43 8.73
CA GLY A 17 12.99 3.52 7.78
C GLY A 17 12.32 3.24 6.43
N PHE A 18 12.43 2.01 5.93
CA PHE A 18 11.75 1.59 4.71
C PHE A 18 10.22 1.67 4.84
N TRP A 19 9.62 1.03 5.86
CA TRP A 19 8.17 0.93 6.00
C TRP A 19 7.49 2.27 6.35
N ALA A 20 8.14 3.14 7.12
CA ALA A 20 7.63 4.47 7.42
C ALA A 20 7.49 5.32 6.14
N GLU A 21 8.51 5.29 5.29
CA GLU A 21 8.51 6.01 4.01
C GLU A 21 7.64 5.32 2.94
N ALA A 22 7.56 3.99 2.96
CA ALA A 22 6.71 3.22 2.06
C ALA A 22 5.22 3.54 2.30
N LEU A 23 4.77 3.58 3.55
CA LEU A 23 3.36 3.77 3.89
C LEU A 23 2.90 5.24 3.85
N ARG A 24 3.82 6.21 3.75
CA ARG A 24 3.53 7.66 3.78
C ARG A 24 2.53 8.05 4.89
N TYR A 25 2.63 7.43 6.06
CA TYR A 25 1.59 7.48 7.07
C TYR A 25 1.33 8.91 7.57
N ARG A 26 0.10 9.41 7.36
CA ARG A 26 -0.44 10.64 7.97
C ARG A 26 -1.79 10.34 8.62
N PRO A 27 -1.93 10.42 9.95
CA PRO A 27 -3.22 10.23 10.61
C PRO A 27 -4.17 11.35 10.23
N GLN A 28 -5.38 11.00 9.76
CA GLN A 28 -6.47 11.96 9.57
C GLN A 28 -7.50 11.83 10.69
N PRO A 29 -8.03 12.95 11.20
CA PRO A 29 -9.14 12.92 12.16
C PRO A 29 -10.42 12.44 11.47
N PRO A 30 -11.37 11.84 12.20
CA PRO A 30 -12.67 11.49 11.65
C PRO A 30 -13.37 12.72 11.06
N PRO A 31 -14.26 12.55 10.06
CA PRO A 31 -15.04 13.66 9.51
C PRO A 31 -15.82 14.40 10.60
N GLU A 32 -16.02 15.71 10.40
CA GLU A 32 -16.75 16.57 11.33
C GLU A 32 -18.14 15.98 11.66
N GLY A 33 -18.48 15.94 12.94
CA GLY A 33 -19.72 15.33 13.43
C GLY A 33 -19.61 13.85 13.85
N TYR A 34 -18.44 13.22 13.70
CA TYR A 34 -18.22 11.83 14.14
C TYR A 34 -17.09 11.74 15.18
N ALA A 35 -17.39 11.10 16.31
CA ALA A 35 -16.42 10.89 17.40
C ALA A 35 -15.31 9.90 17.02
N THR A 36 -15.64 8.93 16.16
CA THR A 36 -14.68 7.96 15.64
C THR A 36 -14.91 7.67 14.16
N TRP A 37 -13.86 7.21 13.47
CA TRP A 37 -13.98 6.71 12.10
C TRP A 37 -14.96 5.53 11.98
N ARG A 38 -15.17 4.75 13.05
CA ARG A 38 -16.07 3.59 13.07
C ARG A 38 -17.54 4.02 12.99
N ASP A 39 -17.89 5.14 13.62
CA ASP A 39 -19.26 5.68 13.63
C ASP A 39 -19.66 6.19 12.23
N TRP A 40 -18.71 6.82 11.53
CA TRP A 40 -18.88 7.19 10.13
C TRP A 40 -18.95 5.96 9.22
N TYR A 41 -18.10 4.95 9.47
CA TYR A 41 -18.04 3.75 8.63
C TYR A 41 -19.34 2.93 8.64
N LEU A 42 -20.01 2.87 9.81
CA LEU A 42 -21.30 2.20 9.96
C LEU A 42 -22.46 2.99 9.35
N SER A 43 -22.31 4.32 9.16
CA SER A 43 -23.36 5.18 8.61
C SER A 43 -23.39 5.21 7.08
N VAL A 44 -22.28 4.96 6.38
CA VAL A 44 -22.17 5.21 4.93
C VAL A 44 -22.20 3.98 4.02
N GLY A 45 -22.19 2.74 4.53
CA GLY A 45 -22.41 1.51 3.74
C GLY A 45 -21.59 1.43 2.43
N ALA A 46 -20.27 1.44 2.51
CA ALA A 46 -19.40 1.78 1.38
C ALA A 46 -19.39 0.76 0.20
N PRO A 47 -19.40 1.23 -1.06
CA PRO A 47 -19.25 0.41 -2.27
C PRO A 47 -17.77 0.21 -2.71
N SER A 48 -17.56 -0.70 -3.68
CA SER A 48 -16.27 -1.06 -4.29
C SER A 48 -15.57 0.14 -4.96
N PRO A 49 -14.24 0.31 -4.83
CA PRO A 49 -13.56 1.49 -5.35
C PRO A 49 -13.45 1.46 -6.88
N SER A 50 -14.11 2.41 -7.55
CA SER A 50 -13.77 2.82 -8.91
C SER A 50 -12.67 3.90 -8.84
N SER A 51 -11.60 3.70 -9.62
CA SER A 51 -10.61 4.73 -9.89
C SER A 51 -10.52 4.90 -11.41
N SER A 52 -10.58 6.14 -11.89
CA SER A 52 -10.41 6.47 -13.30
C SER A 52 -9.10 5.90 -13.84
N ALA A 53 -9.21 5.14 -14.94
CA ALA A 53 -8.17 4.34 -15.57
C ALA A 53 -7.10 5.16 -16.34
N GLY A 54 -6.76 6.36 -15.87
CA GLY A 54 -5.49 7.01 -16.21
C GLY A 54 -4.37 6.20 -15.57
N THR A 55 -3.61 5.49 -16.40
CA THR A 55 -3.36 4.05 -16.32
C THR A 55 -3.02 3.55 -14.92
N ARG A 56 -3.90 2.71 -14.31
CA ARG A 56 -3.64 2.01 -13.03
C ARG A 56 -2.24 1.39 -13.01
N ARG A 57 -1.85 0.81 -14.15
CA ARG A 57 -0.49 0.35 -14.43
C ARG A 57 0.58 1.43 -14.26
N ALA A 58 0.43 2.61 -14.85
CA ALA A 58 1.40 3.70 -14.70
C ALA A 58 1.54 4.17 -13.23
N ARG A 59 0.46 4.11 -12.43
CA ARG A 59 0.53 4.40 -10.99
C ARG A 59 1.29 3.31 -10.24
N ILE A 60 1.03 2.05 -10.55
CA ILE A 60 1.75 0.90 -9.98
C ILE A 60 3.23 0.96 -10.37
N ASP A 61 3.55 1.20 -11.64
CA ASP A 61 4.92 1.31 -12.14
C ASP A 61 5.68 2.46 -11.46
N ALA A 62 5.03 3.62 -11.26
CA ALA A 62 5.62 4.75 -10.56
C ALA A 62 5.88 4.44 -9.07
N GLU A 63 4.98 3.70 -8.43
CA GLU A 63 5.12 3.31 -7.03
C GLU A 63 6.18 2.22 -6.84
N VAL A 64 6.25 1.24 -7.74
CA VAL A 64 7.32 0.25 -7.82
C VAL A 64 8.67 0.96 -7.97
N ALA A 65 8.78 1.91 -8.90
CA ALA A 65 10.01 2.68 -9.10
C ALA A 65 10.42 3.47 -7.85
N ARG A 66 9.46 3.95 -7.06
CA ARG A 66 9.73 4.62 -5.78
C ARG A 66 10.23 3.63 -4.73
N LEU A 67 9.56 2.51 -4.55
CA LEU A 67 9.91 1.50 -3.53
C LEU A 67 11.28 0.87 -3.81
N VAL A 68 11.63 0.67 -5.08
CA VAL A 68 12.97 0.22 -5.48
C VAL A 68 14.05 1.21 -5.05
N LYS A 69 13.80 2.53 -5.17
CA LYS A 69 14.74 3.55 -4.68
C LYS A 69 14.89 3.54 -3.15
N LEU A 70 13.88 3.04 -2.42
CA LEU A 70 13.92 2.87 -0.97
C LEU A 70 14.60 1.56 -0.52
N GLY A 71 15.00 0.70 -1.46
CA GLY A 71 15.70 -0.55 -1.18
C GLY A 71 14.86 -1.82 -1.38
N ALA A 72 13.65 -1.71 -1.93
CA ALA A 72 12.89 -2.89 -2.34
C ALA A 72 13.47 -3.53 -3.61
N ARG A 73 13.27 -4.83 -3.79
CA ARG A 73 13.70 -5.61 -4.95
C ARG A 73 12.48 -6.19 -5.66
N VAL A 74 12.37 -6.04 -6.99
CA VAL A 74 11.26 -6.64 -7.75
C VAL A 74 11.45 -8.15 -7.87
N LEU A 75 10.39 -8.91 -7.59
CA LEU A 75 10.35 -10.38 -7.70
C LEU A 75 9.62 -10.86 -8.96
N GLY A 76 8.56 -10.15 -9.36
CA GLY A 76 7.76 -10.50 -10.54
C GLY A 76 6.57 -9.58 -10.72
N ALA A 77 5.91 -9.66 -11.87
CA ALA A 77 4.69 -8.91 -12.15
C ALA A 77 3.59 -9.87 -12.63
N MET A 78 2.37 -9.64 -12.15
CA MET A 78 1.15 -10.23 -12.66
C MET A 78 0.46 -9.20 -13.53
N ASP A 79 0.09 -9.59 -14.75
CA ASP A 79 -0.63 -8.74 -15.68
C ASP A 79 -1.71 -9.58 -16.35
N ASP A 80 -2.97 -9.22 -16.05
CA ASP A 80 -4.16 -9.79 -16.66
C ASP A 80 -4.91 -8.69 -17.42
N PRO A 81 -4.73 -8.63 -18.75
CA PRO A 81 -5.40 -7.64 -19.60
C PRO A 81 -6.92 -7.80 -19.62
N GLU A 82 -7.46 -8.99 -19.36
CA GLU A 82 -8.91 -9.25 -19.41
C GLU A 82 -9.62 -8.70 -18.16
N SER A 83 -8.99 -8.81 -16.99
CA SER A 83 -9.52 -8.26 -15.74
C SER A 83 -9.05 -6.85 -15.40
N ASN A 84 -8.19 -6.24 -16.25
CA ASN A 84 -7.50 -4.98 -15.97
C ASN A 84 -6.73 -5.03 -14.62
N TYR A 85 -6.33 -6.24 -14.23
CA TYR A 85 -5.57 -6.49 -13.02
C TYR A 85 -4.09 -6.50 -13.34
N HIS A 86 -3.36 -5.73 -12.56
CA HIS A 86 -1.93 -5.58 -12.64
C HIS A 86 -1.42 -5.46 -11.22
N SER A 87 -0.42 -6.24 -10.86
CA SER A 87 0.29 -6.12 -9.60
C SER A 87 1.75 -6.51 -9.76
N VAL A 88 2.61 -5.96 -8.91
CA VAL A 88 4.04 -6.25 -8.89
C VAL A 88 4.40 -6.76 -7.51
N GLN A 89 5.04 -7.91 -7.45
CA GLN A 89 5.59 -8.48 -6.24
C GLN A 89 6.99 -7.91 -6.01
N LEU A 90 7.24 -7.44 -4.79
CA LEU A 90 8.53 -6.93 -4.33
C LEU A 90 8.96 -7.65 -3.06
N ALA A 91 10.26 -7.60 -2.78
CA ALA A 91 10.84 -7.92 -1.49
C ALA A 91 11.32 -6.62 -0.83
N ASP A 92 11.15 -6.51 0.47
CA ASP A 92 11.74 -5.42 1.27
C ASP A 92 13.27 -5.62 1.43
N PRO A 93 14.00 -4.70 2.09
CA PRO A 93 15.44 -4.81 2.25
C PRO A 93 15.95 -6.04 3.02
N GLU A 94 15.06 -6.81 3.66
CA GLU A 94 15.35 -8.06 4.37
C GLU A 94 14.72 -9.29 3.71
N ASP A 95 14.33 -9.17 2.45
CA ASP A 95 13.74 -10.23 1.63
C ASP A 95 12.31 -10.65 2.00
N ASN A 96 11.58 -9.86 2.81
CA ASN A 96 10.16 -10.13 3.05
C ASN A 96 9.30 -9.71 1.84
N GLU A 97 8.41 -10.60 1.40
CA GLU A 97 7.62 -10.39 0.19
C GLU A 97 6.34 -9.58 0.43
N PHE A 98 6.03 -8.65 -0.48
CA PHE A 98 4.79 -7.88 -0.51
C PHE A 98 4.38 -7.51 -1.95
N CYS A 99 3.12 -7.13 -2.16
CA CYS A 99 2.58 -6.80 -3.49
C CYS A 99 2.11 -5.33 -3.58
N VAL A 100 2.27 -4.73 -4.77
CA VAL A 100 1.70 -3.43 -5.14
C VAL A 100 0.71 -3.64 -6.27
N GLY A 101 -0.54 -3.17 -6.13
CA GLY A 101 -1.62 -3.27 -7.12
C GLY A 101 -2.67 -2.20 -6.90
#